data_AF-A0A4Z0KDS4-F1
#
_entry.id   AF-A0A4Z0KDS4-F1
#
_cell.length_a   1.000
_cell.length_b   1.000
_cell.length_c   1.000
_cell.angle_alpha   90.00
_cell.angle_beta   90.00
_cell.angle_gamma   90.00
#
_symmetry.space_group_name_H-M   'P 1'
#
loop_
_entity.id
_entity.type
_entity.pdbx_description
1 polymer ?
#
loop_
_entity_poly.entity_id
_entity_poly.type
_entity_poly.pdbx_seq_one_letter_code
_entity_poly.pdbx_strand_id
1 'polypeptide(L)'
;MVVIVLAVGIGWGAATLFSKDSEDPATVASTDEPTNADSEDGSAAASTSPEPTDTESALPDDPKKALEQLADSDGQMAKSELDGKWVPQLSSKRVGLEAEGKTWDEEAILEEFEGLREEFPRVKLIWSGDFSSFKEDNFWVTVVGIGYDDPDDALSWCSSHGLGPDSCYAKQLNTSGGHDGTTRLQD
;
A
#
# COMPACT_ATOMS: atom_id res chain seq x y z
N MET A 1 -48.46 -25.97 -24.16
CA MET A 1 -48.08 -25.61 -25.55
C MET A 1 -46.58 -25.75 -25.69
N VAL A 2 -46.08 -25.98 -26.92
CA VAL A 2 -44.67 -26.21 -27.31
C VAL A 2 -44.51 -25.86 -28.81
N VAL A 3 -43.32 -25.63 -29.38
CA VAL A 3 -41.96 -25.68 -28.78
C VAL A 3 -41.52 -24.25 -28.34
N ILE A 4 -40.52 -23.50 -28.83
CA ILE A 4 -39.50 -23.65 -29.89
C ILE A 4 -38.16 -23.14 -29.33
N VAL A 5 -37.05 -23.82 -29.66
CA VAL A 5 -35.67 -23.40 -29.37
C VAL A 5 -34.97 -23.09 -30.70
N LEU A 6 -34.22 -21.99 -30.77
CA LEU A 6 -33.12 -21.82 -31.71
C LEU A 6 -31.98 -21.03 -31.04
N ALA A 7 -30.75 -21.43 -31.36
CA ALA A 7 -29.52 -20.73 -31.00
C ALA A 7 -28.62 -20.65 -32.24
N VAL A 8 -27.85 -19.58 -32.37
CA VAL A 8 -26.85 -19.41 -33.43
C VAL A 8 -25.60 -18.75 -32.83
N GLY A 9 -24.43 -19.31 -33.11
CA GLY A 9 -23.13 -18.69 -32.89
C GLY A 9 -22.28 -18.85 -34.15
N ILE A 10 -21.48 -17.84 -34.47
CA ILE A 10 -20.57 -17.81 -35.63
C ILE A 10 -19.28 -17.12 -35.19
N GLY A 11 -18.13 -17.55 -35.73
CA GLY A 11 -16.84 -16.88 -35.54
C GLY A 11 -15.85 -17.22 -36.65
N TRP A 12 -14.63 -16.69 -36.49
CA TRP A 12 -13.45 -16.84 -37.36
C TRP A 12 -13.46 -16.04 -38.68
N GLY A 13 -12.27 -15.57 -39.05
CA GLY A 13 -12.00 -14.78 -40.25
C GLY A 13 -10.65 -14.06 -40.16
N ALA A 14 -9.56 -14.75 -40.49
CA ALA A 14 -8.22 -14.16 -40.58
C ALA A 14 -7.90 -13.75 -42.03
N ALA A 15 -7.12 -12.68 -42.21
CA ALA A 15 -6.67 -12.22 -43.52
C ALA A 15 -5.16 -11.99 -43.53
N THR A 16 -4.45 -12.73 -44.39
CA THR A 16 -3.04 -12.48 -44.74
C THR A 16 -2.96 -11.73 -46.06
N LEU A 17 -2.05 -10.77 -46.17
CA LEU A 17 -1.73 -10.09 -47.43
C LEU A 17 -0.21 -10.02 -47.64
N PHE A 18 0.16 -9.88 -48.91
CA PHE A 18 1.48 -10.27 -49.43
C PHE A 18 2.44 -9.09 -49.54
N SER A 19 3.71 -9.34 -49.21
CA SER A 19 4.86 -8.60 -49.75
C SER A 19 5.77 -9.59 -50.46
N LYS A 20 6.16 -9.30 -51.72
CA LYS A 20 6.95 -10.20 -52.55
C LYS A 20 8.04 -9.42 -53.32
N ASP A 21 9.28 -9.76 -52.96
CA ASP A 21 10.54 -9.66 -53.71
C ASP A 21 10.82 -8.58 -54.78
N SER A 22 11.87 -7.81 -54.46
CA SER A 22 13.11 -7.63 -55.26
C SER A 22 13.06 -6.92 -56.62
N GLU A 23 13.82 -5.81 -56.74
CA GLU A 23 14.67 -5.48 -57.90
C GLU A 23 15.71 -4.37 -57.57
N ASP A 24 17.01 -4.73 -57.64
CA ASP A 24 18.22 -3.89 -57.72
C ASP A 24 18.76 -4.01 -59.17
N PRO A 25 19.57 -3.10 -59.80
CA PRO A 25 20.91 -2.74 -59.27
C PRO A 25 21.55 -1.36 -59.66
N ALA A 26 22.47 -0.85 -58.82
CA ALA A 26 23.74 -0.18 -59.23
C ALA A 26 24.62 0.15 -57.99
N THR A 27 25.75 -0.51 -57.67
CA THR A 27 27.05 -0.57 -58.41
C THR A 27 27.66 0.83 -58.55
N VAL A 28 28.71 1.28 -57.83
CA VAL A 28 29.83 0.65 -57.05
C VAL A 28 29.98 1.32 -55.65
N ALA A 29 31.01 1.18 -54.76
CA ALA A 29 32.39 0.66 -54.81
C ALA A 29 32.99 0.26 -53.43
N SER A 30 34.09 -0.51 -53.52
CA SER A 30 35.30 -0.63 -52.67
C SER A 30 35.81 0.65 -51.95
N THR A 31 36.65 0.61 -50.90
CA THR A 31 37.47 -0.45 -50.22
C THR A 31 37.89 0.09 -48.82
N ASP A 32 38.08 -0.68 -47.74
CA ASP A 32 39.18 -1.63 -47.44
C ASP A 32 38.82 -2.53 -46.22
N GLU A 33 39.50 -3.67 -46.05
CA GLU A 33 39.58 -4.42 -44.78
C GLU A 33 41.06 -4.73 -44.49
N PRO A 34 41.49 -4.59 -43.23
CA PRO A 34 42.40 -5.59 -42.70
C PRO A 34 42.04 -6.08 -41.30
N THR A 35 41.66 -7.36 -41.23
CA THR A 35 41.87 -8.30 -40.12
C THR A 35 42.94 -7.85 -39.12
N ASN A 36 42.56 -7.84 -37.84
CA ASN A 36 43.47 -8.05 -36.70
C ASN A 36 42.79 -9.01 -35.71
N ALA A 37 43.58 -9.68 -34.88
CA ALA A 37 43.13 -10.81 -34.08
C ALA A 37 43.38 -10.63 -32.57
N ASP A 38 42.62 -11.43 -31.83
CA ASP A 38 42.98 -12.01 -30.53
C ASP A 38 42.89 -11.18 -29.23
N SER A 39 42.40 -11.89 -28.20
CA SER A 39 42.63 -11.78 -26.76
C SER A 39 42.26 -10.54 -25.91
N GLU A 40 41.30 -10.81 -25.02
CA GLU A 40 41.33 -10.61 -23.55
C GLU A 40 41.17 -9.22 -22.87
N ASP A 41 40.54 -9.32 -21.70
CA ASP A 41 40.28 -8.39 -20.58
C ASP A 41 39.89 -6.92 -20.85
N GLY A 42 38.74 -6.54 -20.29
CA GLY A 42 38.15 -5.21 -20.43
C GLY A 42 37.08 -4.95 -19.39
N SER A 43 37.48 -4.82 -18.13
CA SER A 43 36.61 -4.65 -16.94
C SER A 43 35.44 -3.68 -17.15
N ALA A 44 34.24 -4.24 -17.36
CA ALA A 44 32.98 -3.51 -17.33
C ALA A 44 32.50 -3.37 -15.88
N ALA A 45 32.99 -2.34 -15.19
CA ALA A 45 32.53 -1.96 -13.86
C ALA A 45 31.06 -1.50 -13.91
N ALA A 46 30.12 -2.45 -13.82
CA ALA A 46 28.71 -2.17 -13.71
C ALA A 46 28.43 -1.42 -12.40
N SER A 47 28.06 -0.14 -12.50
CA SER A 47 27.71 0.69 -11.35
C SER A 47 26.51 0.10 -10.61
N THR A 48 26.76 -0.57 -9.50
CA THR A 48 25.72 -0.96 -8.53
C THR A 48 25.15 0.32 -7.92
N SER A 49 24.08 0.85 -8.50
CA SER A 49 23.23 1.83 -7.82
C SER A 49 22.75 1.18 -6.52
N PRO A 50 22.91 1.84 -5.35
CA PRO A 50 22.35 1.30 -4.12
C PRO A 50 20.83 1.39 -4.19
N GLU A 51 20.19 0.24 -4.42
CA GLU A 51 18.76 0.08 -4.25
C GLU A 51 18.43 0.31 -2.76
N PRO A 52 17.44 1.16 -2.41
CA PRO A 52 17.15 1.48 -1.02
C PRO A 52 16.70 0.21 -0.30
N THR A 53 17.59 -0.35 0.51
CA THR A 53 17.34 -1.62 1.20
C THR A 53 16.57 -1.35 2.49
N ASP A 54 15.28 -1.03 2.34
CA ASP A 54 14.33 -1.10 3.45
C ASP A 54 14.27 -2.55 3.94
N THR A 55 15.12 -2.83 4.93
CA THR A 55 15.21 -4.13 5.57
C THR A 55 14.05 -4.21 6.57
N GLU A 56 12.87 -4.49 6.03
CA GLU A 56 11.68 -4.89 6.79
C GLU A 56 12.11 -5.98 7.76
N SER A 57 12.25 -5.58 9.03
CA SER A 57 12.92 -6.40 10.04
C SER A 57 11.87 -7.37 10.56
N ALA A 58 12.11 -8.67 10.34
CA ALA A 58 11.16 -9.72 10.67
C ALA A 58 10.56 -9.51 12.06
N LEU A 59 9.22 -9.51 12.14
CA LEU A 59 8.50 -9.29 13.38
C LEU A 59 8.84 -10.40 14.40
N PRO A 60 8.95 -10.08 15.70
CA PRO A 60 9.23 -11.06 16.74
C PRO A 60 8.01 -11.94 17.02
N ASP A 61 8.23 -13.20 17.40
CA ASP A 61 7.17 -14.17 17.78
C ASP A 61 6.35 -13.78 19.03
N ASP A 62 6.67 -12.65 19.67
CA ASP A 62 6.01 -12.12 20.86
C ASP A 62 5.06 -10.99 20.43
N PRO A 63 3.72 -11.17 20.51
CA PRO A 63 2.78 -10.21 19.93
C PRO A 63 2.91 -8.80 20.51
N LYS A 64 3.26 -8.67 21.78
CA LYS A 64 3.49 -7.37 22.41
C LYS A 64 4.70 -6.67 21.80
N LYS A 65 5.82 -7.38 21.62
CA LYS A 65 7.00 -6.82 20.94
C LYS A 65 6.76 -6.53 19.47
N ALA A 66 5.90 -7.30 18.80
CA ALA A 66 5.52 -7.03 17.41
C ALA A 66 4.70 -5.74 17.29
N LEU A 67 3.69 -5.55 18.16
CA LEU A 67 2.94 -4.30 18.27
C LEU A 67 3.84 -3.10 18.62
N GLU A 68 4.78 -3.27 19.55
CA GLU A 68 5.78 -2.24 19.89
C GLU A 68 6.67 -1.88 18.69
N GLN A 69 7.25 -2.87 18.01
CA GLN A 69 8.11 -2.67 16.84
C GLN A 69 7.37 -2.02 15.66
N LEU A 70 6.12 -2.43 15.42
CA LEU A 70 5.25 -1.84 14.40
C LEU A 70 4.92 -0.38 14.75
N ALA A 71 4.45 -0.10 15.97
CA ALA A 71 4.10 1.26 16.38
C ALA A 71 5.31 2.20 16.42
N ASP A 72 6.51 1.69 16.71
CA ASP A 72 7.76 2.46 16.61
C ASP A 72 8.08 2.82 15.14
N SER A 73 8.01 1.88 14.20
CA SER A 73 8.36 2.12 12.79
C SER A 73 7.29 2.92 12.05
N ASP A 74 6.04 2.48 12.09
CA ASP A 74 4.90 3.16 11.47
C ASP A 74 4.59 4.49 12.15
N GLY A 75 4.74 4.58 13.48
CA GLY A 75 4.55 5.81 14.24
C GLY A 75 5.60 6.88 13.91
N GLN A 76 6.87 6.50 13.67
CA GLN A 76 7.89 7.44 13.18
C GLN A 76 7.52 7.99 11.80
N MET A 77 7.08 7.13 10.87
CA MET A 77 6.62 7.56 9.54
C MET A 77 5.36 8.45 9.63
N ALA A 78 4.38 8.08 10.45
CA ALA A 78 3.16 8.87 10.65
C ALA A 78 3.47 10.27 11.25
N LYS A 79 4.40 10.38 12.20
CA LYS A 79 4.88 11.68 12.72
C LYS A 79 5.60 12.52 11.65
N SER A 80 6.29 11.87 10.71
CA SER A 80 7.06 12.56 9.65
C SER A 80 6.21 12.96 8.44
N GLU A 81 5.11 12.25 8.16
CA GLU A 81 4.33 12.40 6.92
C GLU A 81 2.89 12.90 7.15
N LEU A 82 2.32 12.66 8.33
CA LEU A 82 0.88 12.81 8.62
C LEU A 82 0.59 13.78 9.78
N ASP A 83 1.60 14.41 10.38
CA ASP A 83 1.40 15.44 11.41
C ASP A 83 0.64 16.66 10.83
N GLY A 84 -0.44 17.06 11.51
CA GLY A 84 -1.40 18.05 11.03
C GLY A 84 -2.44 17.53 10.03
N LYS A 85 -2.34 16.28 9.55
CA LYS A 85 -3.22 15.71 8.52
C LYS A 85 -4.38 14.90 9.10
N TRP A 86 -5.47 14.88 8.37
CA TRP A 86 -6.60 13.98 8.58
C TRP A 86 -6.33 12.62 7.93
N VAL A 87 -6.59 11.54 8.65
CA VAL A 87 -6.44 10.17 8.18
C VAL A 87 -7.72 9.38 8.47
N PRO A 88 -8.09 8.41 7.63
CA PRO A 88 -9.07 7.38 8.00
C PRO A 88 -8.51 6.53 9.14
N GLN A 89 -9.20 6.46 10.28
CA GLN A 89 -8.89 5.55 11.38
C GLN A 89 -9.86 4.36 11.33
N LEU A 90 -9.31 3.15 11.30
CA LEU A 90 -10.06 1.89 11.14
C LEU A 90 -10.23 1.14 12.46
N SER A 91 -9.28 1.29 13.39
CA SER A 91 -9.31 0.59 14.68
C SER A 91 -8.72 1.42 15.84
N SER A 92 -9.06 1.01 17.07
CA SER A 92 -8.58 1.57 18.33
C SER A 92 -8.76 0.54 19.46
N LYS A 93 -7.78 -0.36 19.66
CA LYS A 93 -7.85 -1.44 20.67
C LYS A 93 -6.81 -1.25 21.78
N ARG A 94 -7.05 -1.84 22.94
CA ARG A 94 -6.07 -1.96 24.03
C ARG A 94 -6.27 -3.26 24.79
N VAL A 95 -5.20 -3.72 25.44
CA VAL A 95 -5.24 -4.92 26.29
C VAL A 95 -6.24 -4.72 27.42
N GLY A 96 -7.12 -5.70 27.64
CA GLY A 96 -8.22 -5.63 28.60
C GLY A 96 -9.44 -4.82 28.18
N LEU A 97 -9.51 -4.35 26.93
CA LEU A 97 -10.75 -3.80 26.36
C LEU A 97 -11.78 -4.93 26.18
N GLU A 98 -13.05 -4.68 26.53
CA GLU A 98 -14.17 -5.58 26.21
C GLU A 98 -14.96 -4.97 25.04
N ALA A 99 -14.80 -5.53 23.84
CA ALA A 99 -15.40 -5.04 22.60
C ALA A 99 -15.61 -6.18 21.58
N GLU A 100 -16.60 -6.04 20.70
CA GLU A 100 -16.98 -7.05 19.69
C GLU A 100 -17.21 -8.47 20.24
N GLY A 101 -17.60 -8.58 21.52
CA GLY A 101 -17.88 -9.85 22.19
C GLY A 101 -16.65 -10.60 22.72
N LYS A 102 -15.44 -10.03 22.61
CA LYS A 102 -14.21 -10.56 23.22
C LYS A 102 -13.55 -9.56 24.18
N THR A 103 -12.76 -10.07 25.11
CA THR A 103 -11.71 -9.28 25.76
C THR A 103 -10.50 -9.28 24.83
N TRP A 104 -9.85 -8.12 24.64
CA TRP A 104 -8.71 -7.98 23.75
C TRP A 104 -7.38 -8.16 24.50
N ASP A 105 -6.47 -8.93 23.91
CA ASP A 105 -5.09 -9.15 24.31
C ASP A 105 -4.13 -8.80 23.16
N GLU A 106 -2.82 -8.86 23.40
CA GLU A 106 -1.82 -8.47 22.40
C GLU A 106 -1.84 -9.35 21.12
N GLU A 107 -2.23 -10.63 21.24
CA GLU A 107 -2.35 -11.56 20.10
C GLU A 107 -3.56 -11.17 19.22
N ALA A 108 -4.72 -10.96 19.85
CA ALA A 108 -5.95 -10.54 19.18
C ALA A 108 -5.86 -9.15 18.51
N ILE A 109 -5.02 -8.25 19.03
CA ILE A 109 -4.79 -6.90 18.46
C ILE A 109 -3.83 -6.97 17.27
N LEU A 110 -2.80 -7.82 17.34
CA LEU A 110 -1.89 -8.05 16.21
C LEU A 110 -2.62 -8.72 15.03
N GLU A 111 -3.42 -9.77 15.30
CA GLU A 111 -4.24 -10.45 14.28
C GLU A 111 -5.17 -9.48 13.53
N GLU A 112 -5.80 -8.55 14.25
CA GLU A 112 -6.66 -7.52 13.62
C GLU A 112 -5.84 -6.54 12.76
N PHE A 113 -4.69 -6.07 13.24
CA PHE A 113 -3.83 -5.20 12.44
C PHE A 113 -3.33 -5.89 11.17
N GLU A 114 -2.94 -7.16 11.26
CA GLU A 114 -2.47 -7.94 10.11
C GLU A 114 -3.60 -8.16 9.10
N GLY A 115 -4.80 -8.54 9.53
CA GLY A 115 -5.98 -8.62 8.66
C GLY A 115 -6.34 -7.29 7.99
N LEU A 116 -6.30 -6.18 8.73
CA LEU A 116 -6.49 -4.83 8.18
C LEU A 116 -5.37 -4.45 7.19
N ARG A 117 -4.17 -5.00 7.33
CA ARG A 117 -3.04 -4.76 6.41
C ARG A 117 -3.08 -5.65 5.17
N GLU A 118 -3.71 -6.83 5.24
CA GLU A 118 -4.05 -7.63 4.06
C GLU A 118 -5.15 -6.95 3.21
N GLU A 119 -6.22 -6.45 3.84
CA GLU A 119 -7.32 -5.77 3.13
C GLU A 119 -6.93 -4.36 2.66
N PHE A 120 -6.18 -3.61 3.47
CA PHE A 120 -5.77 -2.23 3.19
C PHE A 120 -4.24 -2.07 3.31
N PRO A 121 -3.43 -2.43 2.29
CA PRO A 121 -1.96 -2.47 2.35
C PRO A 121 -1.21 -1.14 2.58
N ARG A 122 -1.93 -0.06 2.91
CA ARG A 122 -1.37 1.25 3.32
C ARG A 122 -1.68 1.60 4.78
N VAL A 123 -2.26 0.71 5.58
CA VAL A 123 -2.45 0.97 7.01
C VAL A 123 -1.13 1.08 7.75
N LYS A 124 -1.17 1.82 8.85
CA LYS A 124 -0.09 2.04 9.79
C LYS A 124 -0.58 1.75 11.20
N LEU A 125 0.19 1.01 11.99
CA LEU A 125 -0.05 0.90 13.42
C LEU A 125 0.59 2.09 14.13
N ILE A 126 -0.17 2.78 15.00
CA ILE A 126 0.37 3.84 15.84
C ILE A 126 -0.03 3.65 17.30
N TRP A 127 0.84 4.07 18.21
CA TRP A 127 0.51 4.18 19.63
C TRP A 127 -0.17 5.52 19.92
N SER A 128 -1.31 5.52 20.60
CA SER A 128 -2.10 6.74 20.79
C SER A 128 -1.42 7.76 21.71
N GLY A 129 -0.61 7.32 22.68
CA GLY A 129 0.15 8.18 23.59
C GLY A 129 1.23 9.03 22.92
N ASP A 130 1.59 8.72 21.68
CA ASP A 130 2.61 9.43 20.91
C ASP A 130 2.07 10.66 20.17
N PHE A 131 0.76 10.88 20.18
CA PHE A 131 0.08 11.98 19.48
C PHE A 131 -0.92 12.68 20.41
N SER A 132 -0.66 13.96 20.69
CA SER A 132 -1.54 14.84 21.50
C SER A 132 -2.99 14.95 20.99
N SER A 133 -3.28 14.53 19.76
CA SER A 133 -4.64 14.47 19.23
C SER A 133 -5.49 13.34 19.84
N PHE A 134 -4.92 12.32 20.48
CA PHE A 134 -5.74 11.33 21.21
C PHE A 134 -6.06 11.79 22.63
N LYS A 135 -7.22 11.35 23.13
CA LYS A 135 -7.68 11.63 24.50
C LYS A 135 -7.21 10.59 25.51
N GLU A 136 -7.05 9.35 25.07
CA GLU A 136 -6.50 8.26 25.88
C GLU A 136 -5.19 7.80 25.21
N ASP A 137 -4.15 7.65 26.02
CA ASP A 137 -2.73 7.51 25.65
C ASP A 137 -2.26 6.05 25.59
N ASN A 138 -3.20 5.10 25.71
CA ASN A 138 -2.93 3.68 25.91
C ASN A 138 -3.63 2.75 24.90
N PHE A 139 -3.80 3.20 23.65
CA PHE A 139 -4.41 2.42 22.57
C PHE A 139 -3.43 2.15 21.43
N TRP A 140 -3.50 0.93 20.90
CA TRP A 140 -3.03 0.58 19.57
C TRP A 140 -4.09 1.02 18.56
N VAL A 141 -3.68 1.84 17.59
CA VAL A 141 -4.60 2.50 16.64
C VAL A 141 -4.15 2.19 15.22
N THR A 142 -5.07 1.69 14.41
CA THR A 142 -4.82 1.42 12.98
C THR A 142 -5.38 2.57 12.15
N VAL A 143 -4.51 3.29 11.45
CA VAL A 143 -4.88 4.37 10.51
C VAL A 143 -4.46 4.02 9.09
N VAL A 144 -5.14 4.56 8.09
CA VAL A 144 -4.67 4.52 6.70
C VAL A 144 -3.59 5.58 6.52
N GLY A 145 -2.42 5.19 6.00
CA GLY A 145 -1.30 6.07 5.67
C GLY A 145 -1.56 6.95 4.43
N ILE A 146 -2.67 7.68 4.42
CA ILE A 146 -3.01 8.73 3.45
C ILE A 146 -3.47 9.95 4.25
N GLY A 147 -2.68 11.02 4.21
CA GLY A 147 -3.00 12.28 4.87
C GLY A 147 -3.78 13.23 3.96
N TYR A 148 -4.90 13.73 4.46
CA TYR A 148 -5.79 14.70 3.83
C TYR A 148 -5.74 16.05 4.57
N ASP A 149 -6.09 17.15 3.89
CA ASP A 149 -6.18 18.48 4.49
C ASP A 149 -7.55 18.76 5.13
N ASP A 150 -8.60 18.05 4.71
CA ASP A 150 -9.97 18.15 5.22
C ASP A 150 -10.46 16.81 5.79
N PRO A 151 -11.24 16.78 6.90
CA PRO A 151 -11.81 15.54 7.42
C PRO A 151 -12.76 14.85 6.44
N ASP A 152 -13.50 15.59 5.61
CA ASP A 152 -14.57 15.04 4.78
C ASP A 152 -14.00 14.26 3.58
N ASP A 153 -12.76 14.53 3.16
CA ASP A 153 -11.99 13.69 2.24
C ASP A 153 -11.62 12.32 2.87
N ALA A 154 -11.24 12.30 4.15
CA ALA A 154 -10.93 11.06 4.86
C ALA A 154 -12.20 10.22 5.10
N LEU A 155 -13.35 10.85 5.34
CA LEU A 155 -14.66 10.17 5.37
C LEU A 155 -15.10 9.68 3.98
N SER A 156 -14.74 10.40 2.93
CA SER A 156 -14.94 9.96 1.54
C SER A 156 -14.08 8.71 1.22
N TRP A 157 -12.89 8.60 1.80
CA TRP A 157 -12.12 7.34 1.76
C TRP A 157 -12.86 6.20 2.49
N CYS A 158 -13.32 6.41 3.73
CA CYS A 158 -14.07 5.40 4.49
C CYS A 158 -15.26 4.83 3.69
N SER A 159 -16.15 5.72 3.24
CA SER A 159 -17.38 5.37 2.53
C SER A 159 -17.13 4.76 1.14
N SER A 160 -16.07 5.17 0.42
CA SER A 160 -15.69 4.56 -0.86
C SER A 160 -15.18 3.12 -0.74
N HIS A 161 -14.70 2.70 0.44
CA HIS A 161 -14.35 1.32 0.76
C HIS A 161 -15.49 0.56 1.47
N GLY A 162 -16.67 1.17 1.60
CA GLY A 162 -17.85 0.56 2.22
C GLY A 162 -17.83 0.51 3.76
N LEU A 163 -16.87 1.18 4.40
CA LEU A 163 -16.71 1.16 5.85
C LEU A 163 -17.67 2.17 6.51
N GLY A 164 -18.59 1.65 7.34
CA GLY A 164 -19.59 2.45 8.05
C GLY A 164 -19.05 3.25 9.26
N PRO A 165 -19.92 4.04 9.94
CA PRO A 165 -19.52 4.90 11.07
C PRO A 165 -18.87 4.13 12.23
N ASP A 166 -19.30 2.89 12.47
CA ASP A 166 -18.75 2.01 13.52
C ASP A 166 -17.39 1.38 13.14
N SER A 167 -16.92 1.55 11.90
CA SER A 167 -15.74 0.87 11.34
C SER A 167 -14.70 1.81 10.71
N CYS A 168 -15.04 3.08 10.46
CA CYS A 168 -14.10 4.07 9.94
C CYS A 168 -14.56 5.50 10.24
N TYR A 169 -13.64 6.34 10.74
CA TYR A 169 -13.87 7.77 10.98
C TYR A 169 -12.61 8.59 10.69
N ALA A 170 -12.77 9.91 10.53
CA ALA A 170 -11.65 10.81 10.24
C ALA A 170 -10.97 11.25 11.55
N LYS A 171 -9.66 11.04 11.62
CA LYS A 171 -8.80 11.39 12.76
C LYS A 171 -7.72 12.37 12.30
N GLN A 172 -7.52 13.48 12.99
CA GLN A 172 -6.33 14.31 12.78
C GLN A 172 -5.18 13.77 13.65
N LEU A 173 -4.00 13.58 13.06
CA LEU A 173 -2.79 13.20 13.80
C LEU A 173 -1.98 14.45 14.13
N ASN A 174 -1.89 14.81 15.42
CA ASN A 174 -1.11 15.97 15.87
C ASN A 174 -0.19 15.56 17.03
N THR A 175 1.12 15.71 16.84
CA THR A 175 2.16 15.53 17.89
C THR A 175 2.15 16.64 18.93
N SER A 176 1.57 17.80 18.63
CA SER A 176 1.41 18.92 19.57
C SER A 176 0.04 19.58 19.47
N GLY A 177 -0.42 20.17 20.58
CA GLY A 177 -1.78 20.68 20.74
C GLY A 177 -2.57 19.86 21.75
N GLY A 178 -3.76 19.39 21.36
CA GLY A 178 -4.64 18.57 22.18
C GLY A 178 -5.75 17.91 21.35
N HIS A 179 -6.59 17.10 21.98
CA HIS A 179 -7.57 16.25 21.28
C HIS A 179 -8.79 16.98 20.69
N ASP A 180 -9.10 18.19 21.14
CA ASP A 180 -10.34 18.88 20.79
C ASP A 180 -10.40 19.25 19.30
N GLY A 181 -11.48 18.83 18.63
CA GLY A 181 -11.67 19.04 17.19
C GLY A 181 -10.90 18.09 16.27
N THR A 182 -10.09 17.17 16.81
CA THR A 182 -9.22 16.26 16.01
C THR A 182 -9.90 14.97 15.54
N THR A 183 -11.24 14.88 15.61
CA THR A 183 -12.00 13.68 15.24
C THR A 183 -13.35 14.10 14.65
N ARG A 184 -13.71 13.52 13.50
CA ARG A 184 -15.00 13.73 12.82
C ARG A 184 -15.56 12.36 12.44
N LEU A 185 -16.82 12.12 12.79
CA LEU A 185 -17.54 10.87 12.48
C LEU A 185 -18.25 10.98 11.13
N GLN A 186 -18.64 9.85 10.55
CA GLN A 186 -19.62 9.81 9.45
C GLN A 186 -21.03 10.17 9.97
N ASP A 187 -21.86 10.76 9.12
CA ASP A 187 -23.24 11.19 9.40
C ASP A 187 -24.29 10.07 9.17
#